data_AF-A0A3B8MF36-F1
#
_entry.id   AF-A0A3B8MF36-F1
#
_cell.length_a   1.000
_cell.length_b   1.000
_cell.length_c   1.000
_cell.angle_alpha   90.00
_cell.angle_beta   90.00
_cell.angle_gamma   90.00
#
_symmetry.space_group_name_H-M   'P 1'
#
loop_
_entity.id
_entity.type
_entity.pdbx_description
1 polymer ?
#
loop_
_entity_poly.entity_id
_entity_poly.type
_entity_poly.pdbx_seq_one_letter_code
_entity_poly.pdbx_strand_id
1 'polypeptide(L)'
;MGISGLVAAHRLHEAHDITVYEANDYIGGHTHTIEVERDGRVWPVDTGFIVFNERNYVNFIALLDELGVSSHPTTMSFSVRCDTANLEYNGTSLEKLFVQRRNMLRPSFHRMVRDIVRFYRESRELLEGHDDTTTLGEYLNLNGYSREFTDHHIIPMGSAIWS
;
A
#
# COMPACT_ATOMS: atom_id res chain seq x y z
N MET A 1 10.83 -16.56 -11.36
CA MET A 1 9.87 -17.35 -10.54
C MET A 1 9.52 -16.58 -9.27
N GLY A 2 8.28 -16.07 -9.23
CA GLY A 2 7.76 -15.38 -8.04
C GLY A 2 7.24 -16.33 -6.97
N ILE A 3 6.77 -15.76 -5.85
CA ILE A 3 6.16 -16.50 -4.74
C ILE A 3 5.06 -17.47 -5.15
N SER A 4 4.20 -17.11 -6.12
CA SER A 4 3.11 -17.97 -6.60
C SER A 4 3.63 -19.28 -7.20
N GLY A 5 4.72 -19.20 -7.98
CA GLY A 5 5.36 -20.38 -8.56
C GLY A 5 5.99 -21.27 -7.49
N LEU A 6 6.68 -20.67 -6.53
CA LEU A 6 7.31 -21.41 -5.42
C LEU A 6 6.27 -22.14 -4.58
N VAL A 7 5.15 -21.48 -4.26
CA VAL A 7 4.04 -22.10 -3.52
C VAL A 7 3.43 -23.26 -4.33
N ALA A 8 3.20 -23.06 -5.62
CA ALA A 8 2.68 -24.12 -6.48
C ALA A 8 3.63 -25.34 -6.52
N ALA A 9 4.93 -25.11 -6.70
CA ALA A 9 5.94 -26.17 -6.67
C ALA A 9 5.97 -26.87 -5.30
N HIS A 10 6.00 -26.10 -4.21
CA HIS A 10 6.00 -26.62 -2.85
C HIS A 10 4.78 -27.50 -2.55
N ARG A 11 3.59 -27.16 -3.07
CA ARG A 11 2.39 -27.98 -2.87
C ARG A 11 2.32 -29.22 -3.75
N LEU A 12 2.94 -29.20 -4.92
CA LEU A 12 2.84 -30.29 -5.91
C LEU A 12 4.01 -31.29 -5.82
N HIS A 13 5.13 -30.93 -5.17
CA HIS A 13 6.35 -31.74 -5.18
C HIS A 13 6.20 -33.14 -4.56
N GLU A 14 5.22 -33.35 -3.67
CA GLU A 14 4.97 -34.65 -3.07
C GLU A 14 4.43 -35.68 -4.08
N ALA A 15 3.74 -35.22 -5.12
CA ALA A 15 3.06 -36.07 -6.11
C ALA A 15 3.73 -36.06 -7.49
N HIS A 16 4.67 -35.15 -7.73
CA HIS A 16 5.25 -34.92 -9.05
C HIS A 16 6.75 -34.61 -8.96
N ASP A 17 7.49 -35.04 -9.97
CA ASP A 17 8.86 -34.58 -10.20
C ASP A 17 8.81 -33.18 -10.84
N ILE A 18 9.31 -32.16 -10.13
CA ILE A 18 9.18 -30.75 -10.50
C ILE A 18 10.56 -30.16 -10.76
N THR A 19 10.73 -29.60 -11.96
CA THR A 19 11.87 -28.73 -12.27
C THR A 19 11.42 -27.27 -12.30
N VAL A 20 12.08 -26.43 -11.52
CA VAL A 20 11.83 -24.99 -11.46
C VAL A 20 12.89 -24.26 -12.29
N TYR A 21 12.45 -23.38 -13.19
CA TYR A 21 13.32 -22.49 -13.95
C TYR A 21 13.15 -21.05 -13.46
N GLU A 22 14.26 -20.42 -13.11
CA GLU A 22 14.36 -19.03 -12.68
C GLU A 22 15.34 -18.29 -13.59
N ALA A 23 14.97 -17.07 -14.00
CA ALA A 23 15.80 -16.23 -14.86
C ALA A 23 16.81 -15.40 -14.06
N ASN A 24 16.45 -15.06 -12.81
CA ASN A 24 17.31 -14.34 -11.89
C ASN A 24 18.33 -15.26 -11.20
N ASP A 25 19.29 -14.66 -10.51
CA ASP A 25 20.24 -15.35 -9.61
C ASP A 25 19.67 -15.60 -8.21
N TYR A 26 18.39 -15.25 -7.98
CA TYR A 26 17.66 -15.44 -6.73
C TYR A 26 16.22 -15.90 -6.97
N ILE A 27 15.61 -16.54 -5.97
CA ILE A 27 14.21 -17.01 -6.00
C ILE A 27 13.26 -16.00 -5.33
N GLY A 28 11.99 -15.98 -5.73
CA GLY A 28 10.93 -15.22 -5.05
C GLY A 28 10.41 -13.99 -5.82
N GLY A 29 11.16 -13.53 -6.83
CA GLY A 29 10.73 -12.43 -7.70
C GLY A 29 10.62 -11.09 -6.96
N HIS A 30 9.40 -10.58 -6.74
CA HIS A 30 9.18 -9.32 -6.03
C HIS A 30 9.37 -9.42 -4.50
N THR A 31 9.48 -10.63 -3.94
CA THR A 31 9.97 -10.82 -2.57
C THR A 31 11.49 -10.77 -2.62
N HIS A 32 12.07 -9.61 -2.37
CA HIS A 32 13.50 -9.37 -2.51
C HIS A 32 14.03 -8.65 -1.28
N THR A 33 14.98 -9.29 -0.61
CA THR A 33 15.66 -8.79 0.57
C THR A 33 17.12 -8.55 0.20
N ILE A 34 17.60 -7.33 0.39
CA ILE A 34 19.01 -6.99 0.19
C ILE A 34 19.72 -6.83 1.52
N GLU A 35 20.99 -7.20 1.56
CA GLU A 35 21.84 -6.96 2.72
C GLU A 35 22.49 -5.58 2.61
N VAL A 36 22.23 -4.73 3.62
CA VAL A 36 22.81 -3.38 3.72
C VAL A 36 23.77 -3.33 4.89
N GLU A 37 25.05 -3.09 4.63
CA GLU A 37 26.05 -2.90 5.68
C GLU A 37 26.04 -1.45 6.17
N ARG A 38 25.89 -1.28 7.49
CA ARG A 38 25.98 0.01 8.16
C ARG A 38 26.55 -0.15 9.56
N ASP A 39 27.54 0.68 9.90
CA ASP A 39 28.17 0.71 11.23
C ASP A 39 28.73 -0.67 11.66
N GLY A 40 29.27 -1.43 10.71
CA GLY A 40 29.82 -2.78 10.93
C GLY A 40 28.76 -3.87 11.14
N ARG A 41 27.48 -3.56 10.90
CA ARG A 41 26.36 -4.50 10.98
C ARG A 41 25.67 -4.64 9.64
N VAL A 42 25.34 -5.87 9.26
CA VAL A 42 24.52 -6.19 8.10
C VAL A 42 23.05 -6.18 8.48
N TRP A 43 22.24 -5.47 7.70
CA TRP A 43 20.80 -5.36 7.87
C TRP A 43 20.07 -5.95 6.65
N PRO A 44 19.20 -6.95 6.83
CA PRO A 44 18.30 -7.37 5.76
C PRO A 44 17.22 -6.32 5.55
N VAL A 45 17.08 -5.83 4.32
CA VAL A 45 16.10 -4.81 3.93
C VAL A 45 15.26 -5.33 2.78
N ASP A 46 13.95 -5.44 3.02
CA ASP A 46 12.99 -5.85 2.00
C ASP A 46 12.68 -4.67 1.06
N THR A 47 12.79 -4.89 -0.25
CA THR A 47 12.66 -3.82 -1.26
C THR A 47 11.39 -3.93 -2.12
N GLY A 48 10.63 -5.01 -1.99
CA GLY A 48 9.40 -5.20 -2.75
C GLY A 48 8.21 -5.48 -1.83
N PHE A 49 7.93 -6.76 -1.58
CA PHE A 49 6.89 -7.13 -0.62
C PHE A 49 7.39 -7.04 0.82
N ILE A 50 6.90 -6.06 1.57
CA ILE A 50 7.39 -5.73 2.92
C ILE A 50 6.34 -5.89 4.03
N VAL A 51 5.06 -5.96 3.68
CA VAL A 51 3.96 -5.93 4.66
C VAL A 51 2.74 -6.69 4.17
N PHE A 52 2.05 -7.34 5.09
CA PHE A 52 0.76 -8.02 4.87
C PHE A 52 -0.21 -7.69 6.00
N ASN A 53 -1.47 -8.12 5.88
CA ASN A 53 -2.46 -8.00 6.95
C ASN A 53 -3.28 -9.28 7.13
N GLU A 54 -3.72 -9.52 8.36
CA GLU A 54 -4.42 -10.75 8.76
C GLU A 54 -5.74 -10.98 8.01
N ARG A 55 -6.42 -9.91 7.60
CA ARG A 55 -7.72 -10.01 6.93
C ARG A 55 -7.60 -10.47 5.48
N ASN A 56 -6.62 -9.96 4.74
CA ASN A 56 -6.51 -10.15 3.30
C ASN A 56 -5.54 -11.28 2.90
N TYR A 57 -4.68 -11.72 3.83
CA TYR A 57 -3.56 -12.63 3.54
C TYR A 57 -3.65 -13.98 4.27
N VAL A 58 -4.86 -14.50 4.46
CA VAL A 58 -5.11 -15.75 5.23
C VAL A 58 -4.24 -16.92 4.75
N ASN A 59 -4.19 -17.16 3.43
CA ASN A 59 -3.40 -18.27 2.87
C ASN A 59 -1.89 -18.06 3.02
N PHE A 60 -1.43 -16.81 2.96
CA PHE A 60 -0.02 -16.49 3.13
C PHE A 60 0.41 -16.67 4.59
N ILE A 61 -0.42 -16.28 5.54
CA ILE A 61 -0.17 -16.49 6.98
C ILE A 61 -0.10 -17.98 7.29
N ALA A 62 -1.04 -18.77 6.79
CA ALA A 62 -1.01 -20.23 6.98
C ALA A 62 0.28 -20.86 6.42
N LEU A 63 0.79 -20.35 5.29
CA LEU A 63 2.08 -20.77 4.74
C LEU A 63 3.25 -20.37 5.66
N LEU A 64 3.28 -19.15 6.18
CA LEU A 64 4.32 -18.72 7.11
C LEU A 64 4.31 -19.56 8.39
N ASP A 65 3.12 -19.88 8.93
CA ASP A 65 2.95 -20.71 10.11
C ASP A 65 3.50 -22.13 9.88
N GLU A 66 3.19 -22.73 8.73
CA GLU A 66 3.72 -24.04 8.33
C GLU A 66 5.25 -24.04 8.21
N LEU A 67 5.81 -22.96 7.68
CA LEU A 67 7.25 -22.77 7.55
C LEU A 67 7.94 -22.33 8.86
N GLY A 68 7.17 -22.04 9.91
CA GLY A 68 7.68 -21.54 11.19
C GLY A 68 8.27 -20.12 11.13
N VAL A 69 7.85 -19.31 10.16
CA VAL A 69 8.34 -17.95 9.95
C VAL A 69 7.51 -16.96 10.75
N SER A 70 8.14 -16.26 11.69
CA SER A 70 7.47 -15.24 12.51
C SER A 70 7.34 -13.91 11.79
N SER A 71 6.27 -13.17 12.10
CA SER A 71 6.07 -11.79 11.65
C SER A 71 6.16 -10.80 12.81
N HIS A 72 6.35 -9.52 12.48
CA HIS A 72 6.42 -8.44 13.47
C HIS A 72 5.30 -7.43 13.26
N PRO A 73 4.59 -7.00 14.32
CA PRO A 73 3.58 -5.98 14.20
C PRO A 73 4.22 -4.65 13.79
N THR A 74 3.65 -4.02 12.78
CA THR A 74 4.06 -2.70 12.30
C THR A 74 2.84 -1.82 12.07
N THR A 75 3.03 -0.51 12.15
CA THR A 75 1.97 0.46 11.84
C THR A 75 2.29 1.16 10.53
N MET A 76 1.37 1.09 9.58
CA MET A 76 1.48 1.86 8.36
C MET A 76 0.89 3.25 8.59
N SER A 77 1.64 4.28 8.19
CA SER A 77 1.17 5.66 8.19
C SER A 77 1.40 6.31 6.83
N PHE A 78 0.54 7.25 6.49
CA PHE A 78 0.61 7.98 5.24
C PHE A 78 0.75 9.47 5.49
N SER A 79 1.74 10.09 4.86
CA SER A 79 2.00 11.52 4.89
C SER A 79 2.29 12.01 3.49
N VAL A 80 1.80 13.21 3.18
CA VAL A 80 2.08 13.89 1.91
C VAL A 80 2.84 15.16 2.21
N ARG A 81 3.93 15.36 1.46
CA ARG A 81 4.63 16.63 1.34
C ARG A 81 4.68 17.02 -0.14
N CYS A 82 4.12 18.19 -0.46
CA CYS A 82 4.10 18.75 -1.79
C CYS A 82 4.68 20.17 -1.73
N ASP A 83 5.93 20.32 -2.19
CA ASP A 83 6.64 21.60 -2.13
C ASP A 83 6.02 22.63 -3.08
N THR A 84 5.54 22.20 -4.26
CA THR A 84 4.91 23.09 -5.26
C THR A 84 3.57 23.66 -4.80
N ALA A 85 2.76 22.87 -4.08
CA ALA A 85 1.50 23.31 -3.48
C ALA A 85 1.68 23.90 -2.07
N ASN A 86 2.92 23.91 -1.57
CA ASN A 86 3.30 24.29 -0.22
C ASN A 86 2.34 23.64 0.79
N LEU A 87 2.29 22.31 0.77
CA LEU A 87 1.33 21.51 1.52
C LEU A 87 2.06 20.35 2.22
N GLU A 88 1.80 20.21 3.51
CA GLU A 88 2.25 19.06 4.29
C GLU A 88 1.16 18.64 5.27
N TYR A 89 0.84 17.35 5.31
CA TYR A 89 -0.09 16.77 6.27
C TYR A 89 0.12 15.26 6.44
N ASN A 90 -0.41 14.73 7.54
CA ASN A 90 -0.47 13.30 7.80
C ASN A 90 -1.84 12.94 8.42
N GLY A 91 -2.42 11.82 7.99
CA GLY A 91 -3.79 11.43 8.33
C GLY A 91 -3.97 10.77 9.70
N THR A 92 -2.91 10.53 10.48
CA THR A 92 -2.97 9.69 11.69
C THR A 92 -3.51 10.39 12.94
N SER A 93 -3.51 11.73 13.00
CA SER A 93 -4.08 12.50 14.11
C SER A 93 -4.36 13.94 13.71
N LEU A 94 -5.20 14.66 14.45
CA LEU A 94 -5.46 16.08 14.21
C LEU A 94 -4.19 16.94 14.32
N GLU A 95 -3.32 16.64 15.27
CA GLU A 95 -2.04 17.34 15.43
C GLU A 95 -1.17 17.20 14.18
N LYS A 96 -1.06 15.97 13.67
CA LYS A 96 -0.29 15.68 12.45
C LYS A 96 -0.96 16.16 11.17
N LEU A 97 -2.29 16.25 11.17
CA LEU A 97 -3.06 16.85 10.07
C LEU A 97 -2.75 18.34 9.94
N PHE A 98 -2.58 19.04 11.06
CA PHE A 98 -2.22 20.45 11.14
C PHE A 98 -0.75 20.68 11.53
N VAL A 99 0.14 19.73 11.23
CA VAL A 99 1.59 19.89 11.42
C VAL A 99 2.07 21.22 10.83
N GLN A 100 1.46 21.57 9.71
CA GLN A 100 1.55 22.87 9.09
C GLN A 100 0.38 23.77 9.54
N ARG A 101 0.59 24.56 10.61
CA ARG A 101 -0.45 25.39 11.25
C ARG A 101 -1.22 26.33 10.31
N ARG A 102 -0.59 26.83 9.26
CA ARG A 102 -1.27 27.69 8.26
C ARG A 102 -2.45 26.98 7.57
N ASN A 103 -2.46 25.65 7.53
CA ASN A 103 -3.55 24.88 6.96
C ASN A 103 -4.85 25.03 7.77
N MET A 104 -4.77 25.43 9.05
CA MET A 104 -5.94 25.79 9.86
C MET A 104 -6.72 26.96 9.26
N LEU A 105 -6.05 27.86 8.53
CA LEU A 105 -6.66 29.04 7.90
C LEU A 105 -6.85 28.88 6.38
N ARG A 106 -6.57 27.69 5.82
CA ARG A 106 -6.60 27.45 4.37
C ARG A 106 -7.92 26.78 3.97
N PRO A 107 -8.89 27.49 3.33
CA PRO A 107 -10.19 26.92 3.01
C PRO A 107 -10.12 25.71 2.07
N SER A 108 -9.17 25.72 1.12
CA SER A 108 -8.93 24.59 0.22
C SER A 108 -8.45 23.34 0.95
N PHE A 109 -7.71 23.48 2.05
CA PHE A 109 -7.30 22.35 2.89
C PHE A 109 -8.49 21.73 3.60
N HIS A 110 -9.37 22.55 4.19
CA HIS A 110 -10.59 22.05 4.83
C HIS A 110 -11.53 21.37 3.82
N ARG A 111 -11.63 21.90 2.59
CA ARG A 111 -12.36 21.26 1.50
C ARG A 111 -11.78 19.89 1.18
N MET A 112 -10.45 19.78 1.04
CA MET A 112 -9.76 18.51 0.85
C MET A 112 -10.07 17.52 1.98
N VAL A 113 -9.93 17.93 3.24
CA VAL A 113 -10.19 17.06 4.40
C VAL A 113 -11.64 16.58 4.43
N ARG A 114 -12.60 17.46 4.15
CA ARG A 114 -14.02 17.07 4.03
C ARG A 114 -14.22 16.05 2.92
N ASP A 115 -13.58 16.24 1.78
CA ASP A 115 -13.68 15.34 0.64
C ASP A 115 -13.03 13.97 0.94
N ILE A 116 -11.94 13.92 1.73
CA ILE A 116 -11.37 12.66 2.25
C ILE A 116 -12.40 11.89 3.08
N VAL A 117 -13.01 12.54 4.06
CA VAL A 117 -14.02 11.90 4.93
C VAL A 117 -15.24 11.46 4.12
N ARG A 118 -15.65 12.29 3.14
CA ARG A 118 -16.74 11.98 2.22
C ARG A 118 -16.43 10.73 1.39
N PHE A 119 -15.24 10.68 0.79
CA PHE A 119 -14.80 9.57 -0.05
C PHE A 119 -14.82 8.25 0.70
N TYR A 120 -14.22 8.17 1.89
CA TYR A 120 -14.21 6.92 2.66
C TYR A 120 -15.59 6.44 3.13
N ARG A 121 -16.57 7.35 3.20
CA ARG A 121 -17.95 6.99 3.49
C ARG A 121 -18.64 6.45 2.23
N GLU A 122 -18.60 7.21 1.14
CA GLU A 122 -19.30 6.89 -0.13
C GLU A 122 -18.65 5.71 -0.87
N SER A 123 -17.34 5.51 -0.73
CA SER A 123 -16.64 4.38 -1.37
C SER A 123 -17.10 3.03 -0.85
N ARG A 124 -17.68 2.95 0.36
CA ARG A 124 -18.24 1.71 0.89
C ARG A 124 -19.51 1.31 0.15
N GLU A 125 -20.35 2.28 -0.18
CA GLU A 125 -21.57 2.06 -0.97
C GLU A 125 -21.22 1.65 -2.41
N LEU A 126 -20.11 2.17 -2.96
CA LEU A 126 -19.62 1.76 -4.28
C LEU A 126 -19.25 0.26 -4.32
N LEU A 127 -18.72 -0.29 -3.22
CA LEU A 127 -18.38 -1.71 -3.12
C LEU A 127 -19.61 -2.63 -3.06
N GLU A 128 -20.79 -2.10 -2.76
CA GLU A 128 -22.05 -2.84 -2.79
C GLU A 128 -22.68 -2.84 -4.20
N GLY A 129 -22.22 -1.94 -5.08
CA GLY A 129 -22.64 -1.87 -6.48
C GLY A 129 -22.00 -2.94 -7.36
N HIS A 130 -22.48 -3.04 -8.60
CA HIS A 130 -21.97 -3.95 -9.64
C HIS A 130 -21.32 -3.21 -10.82
N ASP A 131 -21.00 -1.93 -10.67
CA ASP A 131 -20.33 -1.17 -11.72
C ASP A 131 -18.81 -1.25 -11.57
N ASP A 132 -18.21 -2.15 -12.36
CA ASP A 132 -16.76 -2.32 -12.46
C ASP A 132 -16.14 -1.55 -13.65
N THR A 133 -16.92 -0.73 -14.34
CA THR A 133 -16.49 -0.05 -15.58
C THR A 133 -16.06 1.39 -15.36
N THR A 134 -16.66 2.08 -14.38
CA THR A 134 -16.32 3.46 -14.07
C THR A 134 -14.90 3.58 -13.53
N THR A 135 -14.08 4.41 -14.16
CA THR A 135 -12.72 4.68 -13.66
C THR A 135 -12.77 5.54 -12.40
N LEU A 136 -11.73 5.44 -11.56
CA LEU A 136 -11.60 6.30 -10.37
C LEU A 136 -11.68 7.80 -10.73
N GLY A 137 -11.05 8.20 -11.85
CA GLY A 137 -11.10 9.59 -12.31
C GLY A 137 -12.51 10.05 -12.67
N GLU A 138 -13.28 9.23 -13.39
CA GLU A 138 -14.68 9.52 -13.72
C GLU A 138 -15.55 9.59 -12.47
N TYR A 139 -15.39 8.65 -11.54
CA TYR A 139 -16.12 8.66 -10.28
C TYR A 139 -15.88 9.96 -9.50
N LEU A 140 -14.63 10.41 -9.39
CA LEU A 140 -14.29 11.64 -8.69
C LEU A 140 -14.89 12.88 -9.36
N ASN A 141 -14.88 12.92 -10.69
CA ASN A 141 -15.46 14.01 -11.47
C ASN A 141 -16.99 14.05 -11.34
N LEU A 142 -17.66 12.91 -11.48
CA LEU A 142 -19.12 12.78 -11.40
C LEU A 142 -19.66 13.20 -10.03
N ASN A 143 -18.94 12.87 -8.96
CA ASN A 143 -19.33 13.19 -7.59
C ASN A 143 -18.78 14.56 -7.10
N GLY A 144 -18.21 15.35 -8.01
CA GLY A 144 -17.78 16.72 -7.73
C GLY A 144 -16.70 16.84 -6.63
N TYR A 145 -15.78 15.87 -6.58
CA TYR A 145 -14.62 15.93 -5.67
C TYR A 145 -13.70 17.09 -6.05
N SER A 146 -13.09 17.72 -5.04
CA SER A 146 -12.16 18.84 -5.27
C SER A 146 -10.86 18.39 -5.94
N ARG A 147 -10.24 19.30 -6.70
CA ARG A 147 -8.90 19.07 -7.26
C ARG A 147 -7.88 18.86 -6.16
N GLU A 148 -8.00 19.59 -5.05
CA GLU A 148 -7.09 19.43 -3.92
C GLU A 148 -7.13 18.01 -3.35
N PHE A 149 -8.32 17.40 -3.27
CA PHE A 149 -8.44 15.99 -2.89
C PHE A 149 -7.84 15.05 -3.93
N THR A 150 -8.16 15.23 -5.21
CA THR A 150 -7.63 14.36 -6.27
C THR A 150 -6.10 14.45 -6.36
N ASP A 151 -5.56 15.67 -6.45
CA ASP A 151 -4.15 15.93 -6.74
C ASP A 151 -3.25 15.77 -5.51
N HIS A 152 -3.75 16.01 -4.30
CA HIS A 152 -2.93 16.00 -3.07
C HIS A 152 -3.28 14.90 -2.07
N HIS A 153 -4.27 14.06 -2.37
CA HIS A 153 -4.58 12.89 -1.57
C HIS A 153 -4.67 11.62 -2.40
N ILE A 154 -5.60 11.55 -3.36
CA ILE A 154 -5.86 10.32 -4.11
C ILE A 154 -4.69 9.92 -5.00
N ILE A 155 -4.16 10.85 -5.81
CA ILE A 155 -3.01 10.55 -6.66
C ILE A 155 -1.80 10.11 -5.82
N PRO A 156 -1.36 10.86 -4.79
CA PRO A 156 -0.26 10.43 -3.93
C PRO A 156 -0.49 9.08 -3.24
N MET A 157 -1.71 8.81 -2.78
CA MET A 157 -2.06 7.53 -2.14
C MET A 157 -2.00 6.38 -3.14
N GLY A 158 -2.56 6.57 -4.34
CA GLY A 158 -2.48 5.57 -5.41
C GLY A 158 -1.04 5.32 -5.83
N SER A 159 -0.25 6.37 -6.03
CA SER A 159 1.17 6.24 -6.36
C SER A 159 1.98 5.50 -5.29
N ALA A 160 1.61 5.60 -4.01
CA ALA A 160 2.30 4.88 -2.93
C ALA A 160 1.92 3.39 -2.86
N ILE A 161 0.77 3.00 -3.41
CA ILE A 161 0.30 1.60 -3.42
C ILE A 161 0.74 0.88 -4.71
N TRP A 162 0.75 1.60 -5.83
CA TRP A 162 1.07 1.08 -7.17
C TRP A 162 2.40 1.60 -7.73
N SER A 163 3.39 1.84 -6.87
CA SER A 163 4.77 2.18 -7.26
C SER A 163 5.57 0.97 -7.68
#